data_AF-A0AB37HF72-F1
#
_entry.id   AF-A0AB37HF72-F1
#
_cell.length_a   1.000
_cell.length_b   1.000
_cell.length_c   1.000
_cell.angle_alpha   90.00
_cell.angle_beta   90.00
_cell.angle_gamma   90.00
#
_symmetry.space_group_name_H-M   'P 1'
#
loop_
_entity.id
_entity.type
_entity.pdbx_description
1 polymer ?
#
loop_
_entity_poly.entity_id
_entity_poly.type
_entity_poly.pdbx_seq_one_letter_code
_entity_poly.pdbx_strand_id
1 'polypeptide(L)'
;MIKDSAYAGGAIQTLLQEEEIEGVQLAMDLNVSPQLVSHMKNDRRRMQKDIAQQSLQVYDDPTYAMELIYEFSGGFTSPVLNGKAIDKHRLAIEQFAFNEIEEAVAVLKGVNFIKPPGETTKDERERIAQAIDEIIDAEAAISNLKATLAKEYKISLKDRVNKRVPVWKSNGWIQ
;
A
#
# COMPACT_ATOMS: atom_id res chain seq x y z
N MET A 1 -2.15 -14.74 -7.27
CA MET A 1 -2.30 -14.09 -8.59
C MET A 1 -3.12 -12.82 -8.34
N ILE A 2 -2.62 -11.64 -8.71
CA ILE A 2 -3.38 -10.39 -8.59
C ILE A 2 -4.56 -10.38 -9.58
N LYS A 3 -5.60 -9.60 -9.32
CA LYS A 3 -6.79 -9.52 -10.18
C LYS A 3 -6.43 -9.06 -11.60
N ASP A 4 -7.16 -9.53 -12.62
CA ASP A 4 -7.00 -9.05 -14.00
C ASP A 4 -7.63 -7.66 -14.21
N SER A 5 -8.60 -7.29 -13.37
CA SER A 5 -9.18 -5.95 -13.34
C SER A 5 -9.76 -5.60 -11.96
N ALA A 6 -9.77 -4.32 -11.62
CA ALA A 6 -10.29 -3.81 -10.35
C ALA A 6 -11.03 -2.47 -10.54
N TYR A 7 -11.91 -2.15 -9.59
CA TYR A 7 -12.41 -0.77 -9.44
C TYR A 7 -11.28 0.07 -8.89
N ALA A 8 -11.08 1.26 -9.47
CA ALA A 8 -9.91 2.09 -9.19
C ALA A 8 -10.29 3.58 -9.20
N GLY A 9 -11.58 3.90 -9.05
CA GLY A 9 -12.08 5.27 -9.10
C GLY A 9 -11.41 6.17 -8.07
N GLY A 10 -11.26 5.69 -6.83
CA GLY A 10 -10.54 6.37 -5.76
C GLY A 10 -9.08 6.67 -6.15
N ALA A 11 -8.33 5.64 -6.54
CA ALA A 11 -6.93 5.77 -6.97
C ALA A 11 -6.77 6.77 -8.13
N ILE A 12 -7.64 6.73 -9.13
CA ILE A 12 -7.60 7.70 -10.25
C ILE A 12 -7.86 9.12 -9.74
N GLN A 13 -8.82 9.33 -8.84
CA GLN A 13 -9.09 10.66 -8.29
C GLN A 13 -7.88 11.19 -7.51
N THR A 14 -7.26 10.35 -6.68
CA THR A 14 -6.01 10.66 -5.99
C THR A 14 -4.94 11.09 -6.98
N LEU A 15 -4.67 10.28 -8.01
CA LEU A 15 -3.65 10.60 -9.00
C LEU A 15 -3.88 11.96 -9.68
N LEU A 16 -5.11 12.22 -10.14
CA LEU A 16 -5.44 13.49 -10.80
C LEU A 16 -5.24 14.69 -9.86
N GLN A 17 -5.53 14.52 -8.57
CA GLN A 17 -5.35 15.56 -7.57
C GLN A 17 -3.86 15.78 -7.26
N GLU A 18 -3.09 14.72 -7.04
CA GLU A 18 -1.69 14.80 -6.61
C GLU A 18 -0.75 15.27 -7.71
N GLU A 19 -1.00 14.86 -8.96
CA GLU A 19 -0.24 15.29 -10.13
C GLU A 19 -0.77 16.63 -10.71
N GLU A 20 -1.86 17.17 -10.17
CA GLU A 20 -2.53 18.39 -10.67
C GLU A 20 -2.88 18.32 -12.17
N ILE A 21 -3.31 17.15 -12.64
CA ILE A 21 -3.67 16.89 -14.05
C ILE A 21 -5.16 16.63 -14.25
N GLU A 22 -5.64 16.88 -15.46
CA GLU A 22 -7.00 16.50 -15.86
C GLU A 22 -7.07 15.09 -16.46
N GLY A 23 -8.28 14.50 -16.46
CA GLY A 23 -8.50 13.17 -17.03
C GLY A 23 -8.18 13.05 -18.53
N VAL A 24 -8.15 14.18 -19.26
CA VAL A 24 -7.71 14.21 -20.67
C VAL A 24 -6.21 13.99 -20.78
N GLN A 25 -5.40 14.58 -19.89
CA GLN A 25 -3.96 14.36 -19.85
C GLN A 25 -3.65 12.89 -19.49
N LEU A 26 -4.30 12.36 -18.45
CA LEU A 26 -4.19 10.96 -18.08
C LEU A 26 -4.56 10.01 -19.24
N ALA A 27 -5.59 10.35 -20.02
CA ALA A 27 -5.98 9.58 -21.19
C ALA A 27 -4.89 9.58 -22.28
N MET A 28 -4.26 10.74 -22.53
CA MET A 28 -3.13 10.86 -23.46
C MET A 28 -1.93 10.03 -22.99
N ASP A 29 -1.54 10.17 -21.71
CA ASP A 29 -0.37 9.50 -21.14
C ASP A 29 -0.51 7.97 -21.15
N LEU A 30 -1.74 7.47 -20.97
CA LEU A 30 -2.04 6.03 -21.00
C LEU A 30 -2.45 5.52 -22.39
N ASN A 31 -2.51 6.39 -23.41
CA ASN A 31 -2.99 6.06 -24.75
C ASN A 31 -4.38 5.36 -24.75
N VAL A 32 -5.31 5.92 -23.97
CA VAL A 32 -6.71 5.47 -23.87
C VAL A 32 -7.66 6.62 -24.18
N SER A 33 -8.96 6.35 -24.31
CA SER A 33 -9.93 7.41 -24.51
C SER A 33 -10.25 8.18 -23.22
N PRO A 34 -10.48 9.50 -23.27
CA PRO A 34 -10.97 10.26 -22.11
C PRO A 34 -12.26 9.71 -21.51
N GLN A 35 -13.13 9.13 -22.35
CA GLN A 35 -14.35 8.45 -21.90
C GLN A 35 -14.03 7.21 -21.05
N LEU A 36 -13.01 6.43 -21.41
CA LEU A 36 -12.58 5.29 -20.60
C LEU A 36 -12.04 5.73 -19.25
N VAL A 37 -11.19 6.76 -19.20
CA VAL A 37 -10.72 7.36 -17.95
C VAL A 37 -11.88 7.82 -17.08
N SER A 38 -12.85 8.54 -17.66
CA SER A 38 -14.05 8.97 -16.94
C SER A 38 -14.86 7.78 -16.39
N HIS A 39 -15.02 6.70 -17.17
CA HIS A 39 -15.71 5.50 -16.70
C HIS A 39 -14.97 4.79 -15.57
N MET A 40 -13.63 4.71 -15.62
CA MET A 40 -12.84 4.12 -14.54
C MET A 40 -12.87 4.99 -13.28
N LYS A 41 -12.72 6.32 -13.42
CA LYS A 41 -12.74 7.29 -12.31
C LYS A 41 -14.03 7.25 -11.48
N ASN A 42 -15.15 6.95 -12.14
CA ASN A 42 -16.49 6.87 -11.53
C ASN A 42 -16.94 5.42 -11.29
N ASP A 43 -16.02 4.45 -11.35
CA ASP A 43 -16.29 3.01 -11.15
C ASP A 43 -17.44 2.44 -12.02
N ARG A 44 -17.68 3.03 -13.20
CA ARG A 44 -18.59 2.48 -14.22
C ARG A 44 -17.93 1.36 -15.02
N ARG A 45 -16.59 1.34 -15.07
CA ARG A 45 -15.77 0.28 -15.65
C ARG A 45 -14.58 -0.01 -14.75
N ARG A 46 -14.17 -1.28 -14.71
CA ARG A 46 -12.93 -1.68 -14.03
C ARG A 46 -11.71 -1.30 -14.87
N MET A 47 -10.66 -0.85 -14.20
CA MET A 47 -9.35 -0.69 -14.80
C MET A 47 -8.75 -2.07 -15.06
N GLN A 48 -8.24 -2.28 -16.27
CA GLN A 48 -7.54 -3.51 -16.64
C GLN A 48 -6.09 -3.48 -16.13
N LYS A 49 -5.54 -4.65 -15.85
CA LYS A 49 -4.20 -4.81 -15.27
C LYS A 49 -3.09 -4.18 -16.12
N ASP A 50 -3.17 -4.26 -17.44
CA ASP A 50 -2.22 -3.64 -18.36
C ASP A 50 -2.22 -2.11 -18.25
N ILE A 51 -3.40 -1.48 -18.19
CA ILE A 51 -3.55 -0.04 -17.96
C ILE A 51 -2.98 0.35 -16.59
N ALA A 52 -3.26 -0.43 -15.55
CA ALA A 52 -2.72 -0.19 -14.20
C ALA A 52 -1.19 -0.34 -14.14
N GLN A 53 -0.63 -1.31 -14.87
CA GLN A 53 0.83 -1.47 -14.97
C GLN A 53 1.47 -0.30 -15.70
N GLN A 54 0.86 0.16 -16.79
CA GLN A 54 1.34 1.32 -17.53
C GLN A 54 1.27 2.60 -16.67
N SER A 55 0.19 2.82 -15.93
CA SER A 55 0.07 4.02 -15.09
C SER A 55 1.11 4.06 -13.97
N LEU A 56 1.44 2.93 -13.34
CA LEU A 56 2.52 2.82 -12.35
C LEU A 56 3.94 2.97 -12.95
N GLN A 57 4.07 2.95 -14.28
CA GLN A 57 5.33 3.26 -14.96
C GLN A 57 5.42 4.73 -15.32
N VAL A 58 4.30 5.37 -15.64
CA VAL A 58 4.21 6.78 -16.03
C VAL A 58 4.27 7.69 -14.80
N TYR A 59 3.53 7.37 -13.75
CA TYR A 59 3.41 8.21 -12.55
C TYR A 59 4.12 7.56 -11.37
N ASP A 60 4.83 8.40 -10.60
CA ASP A 60 5.58 8.00 -9.39
C ASP A 60 4.97 8.62 -8.13
N ASP A 61 3.63 8.62 -8.06
CA ASP A 61 2.91 9.04 -6.86
C ASP A 61 2.75 7.86 -5.88
N PRO A 62 3.30 7.96 -4.65
CA PRO A 62 3.29 6.85 -3.69
C PRO A 62 1.88 6.54 -3.15
N THR A 63 0.99 7.53 -3.08
CA THR A 63 -0.37 7.36 -2.56
C THR A 63 -1.21 6.60 -3.57
N TYR A 64 -1.20 7.05 -4.82
CA TYR A 64 -1.82 6.41 -5.97
C TYR A 64 -1.35 4.96 -6.12
N ALA A 65 -0.03 4.74 -6.07
CA ALA A 65 0.52 3.41 -6.19
C ALA A 65 0.00 2.46 -5.10
N MET A 66 -0.10 2.96 -3.86
CA MET A 66 -0.59 2.16 -2.75
C MET A 66 -2.08 1.82 -2.89
N GLU A 67 -2.93 2.79 -3.25
CA GLU A 67 -4.36 2.54 -3.49
C GLU A 67 -4.58 1.57 -4.65
N LEU A 68 -3.86 1.75 -5.76
CA LEU A 68 -4.02 0.90 -6.94
C LEU A 68 -3.60 -0.55 -6.63
N ILE A 69 -2.46 -0.74 -5.96
CA ILE A 69 -1.97 -2.08 -5.61
C ILE A 69 -2.90 -2.75 -4.59
N TYR A 70 -3.47 -2.01 -3.64
CA TYR A 70 -4.47 -2.52 -2.71
C TYR A 70 -5.67 -3.14 -3.44
N GLU A 71 -6.23 -2.41 -4.41
CA GLU A 71 -7.38 -2.87 -5.19
C GLU A 71 -7.09 -4.12 -6.01
N PHE A 72 -5.94 -4.14 -6.70
CA PHE A 72 -5.52 -5.26 -7.54
C PHE A 72 -5.06 -6.48 -6.74
N SER A 73 -4.48 -6.29 -5.55
CA SER A 73 -4.09 -7.37 -4.67
C SER A 73 -5.31 -8.04 -4.02
N GLY A 74 -6.42 -7.31 -3.86
CA GLY A 74 -7.60 -7.80 -3.15
C GLY A 74 -7.45 -7.67 -1.64
N GLY A 75 -6.74 -6.64 -1.18
CA GLY A 75 -6.54 -6.36 0.25
C GLY A 75 -5.35 -7.08 0.88
N PHE A 76 -4.42 -7.61 0.06
CA PHE A 76 -3.19 -8.25 0.57
C PHE A 76 -2.05 -7.26 0.84
N THR A 77 -2.27 -5.97 0.57
CA THR A 77 -1.34 -4.88 0.92
C THR A 77 -2.03 -3.90 1.84
N SER A 78 -1.27 -2.99 2.44
CA SER A 78 -1.86 -1.92 3.25
C SER A 78 -2.70 -0.96 2.42
N PRO A 79 -3.87 -0.51 2.91
CA PRO A 79 -4.62 0.59 2.31
C PRO A 79 -3.99 1.95 2.64
N VAL A 80 -4.37 3.00 1.90
CA VAL A 80 -4.13 4.39 2.33
C VAL A 80 -5.04 4.73 3.50
N LEU A 81 -4.45 5.21 4.59
CA LEU A 81 -5.15 5.63 5.80
C LEU A 81 -5.59 7.09 5.64
N ASN A 82 -6.78 7.30 5.11
CA ASN A 82 -7.37 8.64 4.87
C ASN A 82 -8.66 8.88 5.68
N GLY A 83 -8.92 8.06 6.69
CA GLY A 83 -10.09 8.15 7.56
C GLY A 83 -10.09 9.40 8.44
N LYS A 84 -11.26 9.76 8.99
CA LYS A 84 -11.47 10.97 9.80
C LYS A 84 -10.65 11.02 11.10
N ALA A 85 -10.18 9.87 11.57
CA ALA A 85 -9.36 9.74 12.78
C ALA A 85 -7.85 9.90 12.51
N ILE A 86 -7.45 10.09 11.25
CA ILE A 86 -6.04 10.20 10.85
C ILE A 86 -5.71 11.66 10.56
N ASP A 87 -4.78 12.21 11.33
CA ASP A 87 -4.13 13.49 11.00
C ASP A 87 -3.08 13.23 9.90
N LYS A 88 -3.19 13.99 8.81
CA LYS A 88 -2.37 13.80 7.61
C LYS A 88 -0.98 14.45 7.71
N HIS A 89 -0.70 15.21 8.76
CA HIS A 89 0.61 15.82 8.94
C HIS A 89 1.67 14.75 9.22
N ARG A 90 2.84 14.83 8.57
CA ARG A 90 3.91 13.82 8.67
C ARG A 90 4.30 13.42 10.09
N LEU A 91 4.35 14.38 11.01
CA LEU A 91 4.71 14.13 12.41
C LEU A 91 3.62 13.37 13.16
N ALA A 92 2.35 13.56 12.78
CA ALA A 92 1.25 12.81 13.34
C ALA A 92 1.23 11.37 12.80
N ILE A 93 1.44 11.19 11.50
CA ILE A 93 1.60 9.86 10.87
C ILE A 93 2.82 9.13 11.46
N GLU A 94 3.93 9.84 11.69
CA GLU A 94 5.13 9.29 12.33
C GLU A 94 4.82 8.79 13.73
N GLN A 95 4.22 9.62 14.58
CA GLN A 95 3.84 9.21 15.94
C GLN A 95 2.83 8.06 15.93
N PHE A 96 1.85 8.09 15.03
CA PHE A 96 0.89 7.00 14.85
C PHE A 96 1.61 5.70 14.51
N ALA A 97 2.51 5.71 13.51
CA ALA A 97 3.28 4.52 13.15
C ALA A 97 4.17 4.01 14.29
N PHE A 98 4.76 4.90 15.09
CA PHE A 98 5.51 4.47 16.28
C PHE A 98 4.63 3.74 17.29
N ASN A 99 3.43 4.25 17.57
CA ASN A 99 2.50 3.60 18.49
C ASN A 99 2.13 2.18 18.01
N GLU A 100 1.72 2.03 16.75
CA GLU A 100 1.34 0.73 16.17
C GLU A 100 2.53 -0.26 16.16
N ILE A 101 3.76 0.22 15.94
CA ILE A 101 4.97 -0.61 16.06
C ILE A 101 5.17 -1.08 17.51
N GLU A 102 4.97 -0.21 18.48
CA GLU A 102 5.13 -0.55 19.90
C GLU A 102 4.09 -1.56 20.35
N GLU A 103 2.84 -1.43 19.90
CA GLU A 103 1.74 -2.38 20.15
C GLU A 103 2.06 -3.77 19.56
N ALA A 104 2.46 -3.82 18.28
CA ALA A 104 2.88 -5.07 17.64
C ALA A 104 4.06 -5.74 18.35
N VAL A 105 5.08 -4.97 18.75
CA VAL A 105 6.23 -5.49 19.51
C VAL A 105 5.79 -6.00 20.88
N ALA A 106 4.88 -5.31 21.57
CA ALA A 106 4.38 -5.72 22.86
C ALA A 106 3.64 -7.07 22.78
N VAL A 107 2.77 -7.23 21.78
CA VAL A 107 2.03 -8.49 21.58
C VAL A 107 2.96 -9.62 21.17
N LEU A 108 3.92 -9.37 20.28
CA LEU A 108 4.91 -10.39 19.86
C LEU A 108 5.77 -10.90 21.01
N LYS A 109 6.11 -10.05 21.99
CA LYS A 109 6.82 -10.48 23.21
C LYS A 109 5.99 -11.42 24.08
N GLY A 110 4.66 -11.40 23.96
CA GLY A 110 3.73 -12.24 24.69
C GLY A 110 3.43 -13.60 24.04
N VAL A 111 3.87 -13.83 22.79
CA VAL A 111 3.59 -15.06 22.03
C VAL A 111 4.83 -15.96 21.97
N ASN A 112 4.62 -17.26 22.22
CA ASN A 112 5.69 -18.26 22.12
C ASN A 112 5.72 -18.90 20.74
N PHE A 113 6.64 -18.46 19.89
CA PHE A 113 6.87 -19.03 18.56
C PHE A 113 7.88 -20.19 18.54
N ILE A 114 8.47 -20.57 19.68
CA ILE A 114 9.37 -21.75 19.76
C ILE A 114 8.56 -23.04 19.54
N LYS A 115 7.30 -23.04 19.98
CA LYS A 115 6.40 -24.17 19.82
C LYS A 115 6.02 -24.31 18.34
N PRO A 116 6.21 -25.49 17.72
CA PRO A 116 5.89 -25.67 16.32
C PRO A 116 4.37 -25.57 16.10
N PRO A 117 3.90 -25.11 14.91
CA PRO A 117 2.48 -24.89 14.64
C PRO A 117 1.58 -26.11 14.88
N GLY A 118 2.12 -27.33 14.73
CA GLY A 118 1.37 -28.58 14.93
C GLY A 118 1.05 -28.91 16.39
N GLU A 119 1.74 -28.28 17.34
CA GLU A 119 1.56 -28.52 18.78
C GLU A 119 0.74 -27.42 19.46
N THR A 120 0.38 -26.36 18.73
CA THR A 120 -0.28 -25.17 19.26
C THR A 120 -1.71 -25.45 19.72
N THR A 121 -2.07 -25.01 20.94
CA THR A 121 -3.45 -25.11 21.44
C THR A 121 -4.37 -24.12 20.73
N LYS A 122 -5.68 -24.29 20.90
CA LYS A 122 -6.66 -23.33 20.35
C LYS A 122 -6.44 -21.91 20.90
N ASP A 123 -6.18 -21.78 22.19
CA ASP A 123 -5.97 -20.48 22.84
C ASP A 123 -4.67 -19.83 22.38
N GLU A 124 -3.61 -20.61 22.20
CA GLU A 124 -2.34 -20.12 21.64
C GLU A 124 -2.52 -19.67 20.18
N ARG A 125 -3.31 -20.41 19.39
CA ARG A 125 -3.63 -20.03 18.01
C ARG A 125 -4.39 -18.71 17.93
N GLU A 126 -5.30 -18.46 18.88
CA GLU A 126 -6.01 -17.18 18.96
C GLU A 126 -5.05 -16.02 19.29
N ARG A 127 -4.11 -16.21 20.22
CA ARG A 127 -3.08 -15.20 20.51
C ARG A 127 -2.16 -14.93 19.34
N ILE A 128 -1.86 -15.96 18.53
CA ILE A 128 -1.10 -15.78 17.29
C ILE A 128 -1.91 -14.98 16.27
N ALA A 129 -3.23 -15.20 16.16
CA ALA A 129 -4.08 -14.40 15.29
C ALA A 129 -4.09 -12.93 15.72
N GLN A 130 -4.22 -12.64 17.02
CA GLN A 130 -4.10 -11.28 17.56
C GLN A 130 -2.74 -10.66 17.23
N ALA A 131 -1.65 -11.41 17.38
CA ALA A 131 -0.33 -10.90 16.98
C ALA A 131 -0.22 -10.59 15.48
N ILE A 132 -0.92 -11.35 14.63
CA ILE A 132 -0.99 -11.07 13.19
C ILE A 132 -1.79 -9.78 12.94
N ASP A 133 -2.90 -9.56 13.64
CA ASP A 133 -3.71 -8.33 13.50
C ASP A 133 -2.87 -7.09 13.84
N GLU A 134 -2.14 -7.12 14.96
CA GLU A 134 -1.25 -6.02 15.36
C GLU A 134 -0.09 -5.80 14.37
N ILE A 135 0.43 -6.88 13.77
CA ILE A 135 1.42 -6.75 12.69
C ILE A 135 0.82 -6.08 11.45
N ILE A 136 -0.44 -6.41 11.10
CA ILE A 136 -1.14 -5.82 9.96
C ILE A 136 -1.35 -4.32 10.19
N ASP A 137 -1.73 -3.91 11.40
CA ASP A 137 -1.92 -2.51 11.76
C ASP A 137 -0.58 -1.74 11.72
N ALA A 138 0.49 -2.32 12.27
CA ALA A 138 1.83 -1.77 12.15
C ALA A 138 2.32 -1.67 10.70
N GLU A 139 2.07 -2.68 9.86
CA GLU A 139 2.41 -2.65 8.43
C GLU A 139 1.67 -1.52 7.71
N ALA A 140 0.38 -1.34 8.01
CA ALA A 140 -0.43 -0.27 7.46
C ALA A 140 0.10 1.11 7.86
N ALA A 141 0.42 1.31 9.14
CA ALA A 141 0.93 2.57 9.64
C ALA A 141 2.31 2.91 9.05
N ILE A 142 3.25 1.94 9.01
CA ILE A 142 4.57 2.13 8.41
C ILE A 142 4.47 2.40 6.91
N SER A 143 3.59 1.69 6.20
CA SER A 143 3.40 1.89 4.76
C SER A 143 2.89 3.30 4.43
N ASN A 144 1.96 3.81 5.26
CA ASN A 144 1.46 5.18 5.13
C ASN A 144 2.53 6.22 5.51
N LEU A 145 3.32 6.00 6.58
CA LEU A 145 4.45 6.86 6.90
C LEU A 145 5.45 6.93 5.74
N LYS A 146 5.83 5.78 5.19
CA LYS A 146 6.72 5.66 4.03
C LYS A 146 6.18 6.44 2.82
N ALA A 147 4.88 6.32 2.51
CA ALA A 147 4.25 7.05 1.42
C ALA A 147 4.22 8.56 1.67
N THR A 148 3.85 9.00 2.87
CA THR A 148 3.84 10.42 3.27
C THR A 148 5.23 11.04 3.16
N LEU A 149 6.27 10.39 3.69
CA LEU A 149 7.64 10.87 3.59
C LEU A 149 8.12 10.89 2.13
N ALA A 150 7.82 9.85 1.35
CA ALA A 150 8.18 9.84 -0.06
C ALA A 150 7.58 11.04 -0.81
N LYS A 151 6.31 11.33 -0.55
CA LYS A 151 5.60 12.45 -1.17
C LYS A 151 6.18 13.80 -0.77
N GLU A 152 6.25 14.10 0.53
CA GLU A 152 6.68 15.42 1.01
C GLU A 152 8.13 15.75 0.66
N TYR A 153 9.00 14.73 0.63
CA TYR A 153 10.41 14.91 0.31
C TYR A 153 10.73 14.63 -1.16
N LYS A 154 9.72 14.36 -2.00
CA LYS A 154 9.86 14.08 -3.44
C LYS A 154 10.85 12.94 -3.73
N ILE A 155 10.70 11.84 -3.00
CA ILE A 155 11.55 10.66 -3.11
C ILE A 155 10.77 9.53 -3.78
N SER A 156 11.27 9.05 -4.91
CA SER A 156 10.73 7.88 -5.60
C SER A 156 10.84 6.60 -4.76
N LEU A 157 9.71 6.01 -4.36
CA LEU A 157 9.71 4.72 -3.65
C LEU A 157 10.25 3.59 -4.52
N LYS A 158 9.95 3.63 -5.82
CA LYS A 158 10.45 2.65 -6.79
C LYS A 158 11.98 2.63 -6.83
N ASP A 159 12.61 3.80 -6.88
CA ASP A 159 14.08 3.90 -6.83
C ASP A 159 14.65 3.45 -5.49
N ARG A 160 13.97 3.75 -4.37
CA ARG A 160 14.39 3.27 -3.05
C ARG A 160 14.36 1.75 -2.98
N VAL A 161 13.30 1.11 -3.47
CA VAL A 161 13.19 -0.36 -3.53
C VAL A 161 14.27 -0.95 -4.42
N ASN A 162 14.50 -0.40 -5.62
CA ASN A 162 15.56 -0.85 -6.53
C ASN A 162 16.94 -0.80 -5.88
N LYS A 163 17.21 0.19 -5.02
CA LYS A 163 18.46 0.28 -4.24
C LYS A 163 18.54 -0.74 -3.10
N ARG A 164 17.41 -1.25 -2.60
CA ARG A 164 17.36 -2.24 -1.52
C ARG A 164 17.42 -3.68 -2.03
N VAL A 165 16.94 -3.98 -3.23
CA VAL A 165 16.96 -5.34 -3.81
C VAL A 165 18.37 -5.98 -3.78
N PRO A 166 19.46 -5.31 -4.21
CA PRO A 166 20.81 -5.89 -4.11
C PRO A 166 21.24 -6.18 -2.67
N VAL A 167 20.85 -5.34 -1.71
CA VAL A 167 21.16 -5.54 -0.29
C VAL A 167 20.42 -6.76 0.26
N TRP A 168 19.14 -6.93 -0.12
CA TRP A 168 18.37 -8.11 0.28
C TRP A 168 18.94 -9.39 -0.33
N LYS A 169 19.42 -9.34 -1.58
CA LYS A 169 20.12 -10.47 -2.22
C LYS A 169 21.45 -10.77 -1.52
N SER A 170 22.27 -9.77 -1.22
CA SER A 170 23.57 -9.99 -0.54
C SER A 170 23.41 -10.58 0.86
N ASN A 171 22.32 -10.23 1.55
CA ASN A 171 22.00 -10.77 2.87
C ASN A 171 21.31 -12.15 2.79
N GLY A 172 21.01 -12.67 1.59
CA GLY A 172 20.29 -13.93 1.41
C GLY A 172 18.81 -13.89 1.82
N TRP A 173 18.22 -12.70 1.95
CA TRP A 173 16.80 -12.55 2.31
C TRP A 173 15.87 -12.83 1.11
N ILE A 174 16.37 -12.62 -0.12
CA ILE A 174 15.69 -12.94 -1.38
C ILE A 174 16.69 -13.53 -2.38
N GLN A 175 16.19 -14.17 -3.44
CA GLN A 175 16.97 -14.74 -4.56
C GLN A 175 17.15 -13.74 -5.72
#